data_AF-A0A7S4BPT2-F1
#
_entry.id   AF-A0A7S4BPT2-F1
#
_cell.length_a   1.000
_cell.length_b   1.000
_cell.length_c   1.000
_cell.angle_alpha   90.00
_cell.angle_beta   90.00
_cell.angle_gamma   90.00
#
_symmetry.space_group_name_H-M   'P 1'
#
loop_
_entity.id
_entity.type
_entity.pdbx_description
1 polymer ?
#
loop_
_entity_poly.entity_id
_entity_poly.type
_entity_poly.pdbx_seq_one_letter_code
_entity_poly.pdbx_strand_id
1 'polypeptide(L)'
;NMAAGFVSIRGGLRGPSSSPSTACATGVHAIADAMHLIRTGEADVMLAGGSEACIEPLAVAGFCRLRALSTGFNATPEAASRPFDALRDGFVIGEGSAVLLLEEFEHAVARGAPAPLAELVSVGNASDGHH
;
A
#
# COMPACT_ATOMS: atom_id res chain seq x y z
N ASN A 1 12.44 -0.90 -0.84
CA ASN A 1 12.98 0.44 -1.20
C ASN A 1 13.34 0.58 -2.68
N MET A 2 13.80 -0.47 -3.39
CA MET A 2 14.14 -0.38 -4.82
C MET A 2 13.01 0.12 -5.72
N ALA A 3 11.75 -0.20 -5.41
CA ALA A 3 10.59 0.32 -6.13
C ALA A 3 10.56 1.87 -6.11
N ALA A 4 10.67 2.48 -4.93
CA ALA A 4 10.76 3.93 -4.77
C ALA A 4 11.96 4.50 -5.53
N GLY A 5 13.14 3.88 -5.40
CA GLY A 5 14.35 4.32 -6.10
C GLY A 5 14.22 4.27 -7.63
N PHE A 6 13.63 3.20 -8.18
CA PHE A 6 13.41 3.06 -9.62
C PHE A 6 12.44 4.14 -10.15
N VAL A 7 11.36 4.42 -9.42
CA VAL A 7 10.42 5.50 -9.75
C VAL A 7 11.11 6.85 -9.68
N SER A 8 11.91 7.11 -8.64
CA SER A 8 12.66 8.36 -8.49
C SER A 8 13.64 8.59 -9.64
N ILE A 9 14.44 7.57 -10.02
CA ILE A 9 15.38 7.66 -11.14
C ILE A 9 14.64 7.92 -12.44
N ARG A 10 13.59 7.12 -12.73
CA ARG A 10 12.85 7.22 -13.99
C ARG A 10 12.10 8.55 -14.13
N GLY A 11 11.59 9.08 -13.03
CA GLY A 11 10.87 10.35 -12.99
C GLY A 11 11.76 11.58 -12.75
N GLY A 12 13.08 11.40 -12.53
CA GLY A 12 13.97 12.50 -12.16
C GLY A 12 13.60 13.17 -10.83
N LEU A 13 12.91 12.45 -9.93
CA LEU A 13 12.39 12.98 -8.67
C LEU A 13 13.50 13.05 -7.63
N ARG A 14 13.70 14.22 -7.04
CA ARG A 14 14.80 14.51 -6.09
C ARG A 14 14.32 14.92 -4.69
N GLY A 15 13.02 14.85 -4.44
CA GLY A 15 12.44 15.06 -3.11
C GLY A 15 12.66 13.88 -2.17
N PRO A 16 11.99 13.86 -1.01
CA PRO A 16 12.05 12.75 -0.07
C PRO A 16 11.76 11.39 -0.73
N SER A 17 12.54 10.37 -0.38
CA SER A 17 12.39 9.01 -0.88
C SER A 17 12.49 8.03 0.29
N SER A 18 11.35 7.40 0.63
CA SER A 18 11.23 6.43 1.72
C SER A 18 10.48 5.19 1.25
N SER A 19 10.53 4.13 2.05
CA SER A 19 9.89 2.84 1.75
C SER A 19 9.58 2.16 3.08
N PRO A 20 8.51 2.57 3.78
CA PRO A 20 8.11 1.90 5.03
C PRO A 20 7.84 0.41 4.77
N SER A 21 7.92 -0.39 5.83
CA SER A 21 7.61 -1.82 5.79
C SER A 21 6.87 -2.20 7.06
N THR A 22 5.56 -2.39 6.93
CA THR A 22 4.64 -2.67 8.03
C THR A 22 3.66 -3.77 7.64
N ALA A 23 4.20 -4.81 6.98
CA ALA A 23 3.45 -5.95 6.47
C ALA A 23 2.25 -5.49 5.61
N CYS A 24 1.04 -6.00 5.87
CA CYS A 24 -0.16 -5.67 5.10
C CYS A 24 -0.56 -4.18 5.15
N ALA A 25 -0.07 -3.42 6.13
CA ALA A 25 -0.35 -1.98 6.26
C ALA A 25 0.63 -1.09 5.48
N THR A 26 1.65 -1.66 4.82
CA THR A 26 2.75 -0.93 4.19
C THR A 26 2.27 0.17 3.24
N GLY A 27 1.31 -0.12 2.36
CA GLY A 27 0.81 0.86 1.40
C GLY A 27 0.11 2.05 2.08
N VAL A 28 -0.62 1.81 3.18
CA VAL A 28 -1.31 2.86 3.94
C VAL A 28 -0.29 3.72 4.71
N HIS A 29 0.73 3.11 5.30
CA HIS A 29 1.80 3.87 5.96
C HIS A 29 2.63 4.69 4.97
N ALA A 30 2.88 4.20 3.76
CA ALA A 30 3.52 5.00 2.71
C ALA A 30 2.70 6.25 2.34
N ILE A 31 1.37 6.12 2.23
CA ILE A 31 0.45 7.23 1.99
C ILE A 31 0.46 8.20 3.19
N ALA A 32 0.44 7.68 4.42
CA ALA A 32 0.49 8.47 5.64
C ALA A 32 1.78 9.30 5.76
N ASP A 33 2.93 8.70 5.46
CA ASP A 33 4.23 9.35 5.48
C ASP A 33 4.30 10.46 4.43
N ALA A 34 3.85 10.19 3.21
CA ALA A 34 3.79 11.18 2.14
C ALA A 34 2.88 12.36 2.48
N MET A 35 1.71 12.09 3.07
CA MET A 35 0.82 13.13 3.57
C MET A 35 1.50 13.96 4.67
N HIS A 36 2.28 13.33 5.55
CA HIS A 36 3.02 14.05 6.59
C HIS A 36 4.07 14.99 5.98
N LEU A 37 4.87 14.50 5.04
CA LEU A 37 5.89 15.28 4.32
C LEU A 37 5.30 16.48 3.59
N ILE A 38 4.12 16.32 2.98
CA ILE A 38 3.40 17.42 2.34
C ILE A 38 2.93 18.45 3.38
N ARG A 39 2.29 17.99 4.46
CA ARG A 39 1.79 18.87 5.52
C ARG A 39 2.91 19.64 6.26
N THR A 40 4.10 19.06 6.36
CA THR A 40 5.27 19.71 6.99
C THR A 40 6.02 20.64 6.05
N GLY A 41 5.63 20.71 4.77
CA GLY A 41 6.30 21.53 3.76
C GLY A 41 7.64 20.95 3.28
N GLU A 42 7.89 19.67 3.53
CA GLU A 42 9.10 18.97 3.05
C GLU A 42 9.00 18.56 1.58
N ALA A 43 7.78 18.49 1.03
CA ALA A 43 7.52 18.26 -0.39
C ALA A 43 6.16 18.84 -0.80
N ASP A 44 6.04 19.38 -2.01
CA ASP A 44 4.73 19.82 -2.55
C ASP A 44 3.98 18.67 -3.23
N VAL A 45 4.71 17.68 -3.77
CA VAL A 45 4.18 16.54 -4.53
C VAL A 45 4.88 15.26 -4.08
N MET A 46 4.10 14.21 -3.83
CA MET A 46 4.61 12.89 -3.46
C MET A 46 3.94 11.78 -4.28
N LEU A 47 4.72 10.80 -4.73
CA LEU A 47 4.20 9.51 -5.18
C LEU A 47 4.23 8.54 -4.01
N ALA A 48 3.08 7.98 -3.65
CA ALA A 48 2.95 7.12 -2.48
C ALA A 48 2.08 5.90 -2.77
N GLY A 49 2.44 4.75 -2.22
CA GLY A 49 1.71 3.51 -2.48
C GLY A 49 2.47 2.27 -2.07
N GLY A 50 2.09 1.13 -2.64
CA GLY A 50 2.68 -0.17 -2.37
C GLY A 50 2.80 -1.04 -3.62
N SER A 51 3.73 -1.98 -3.59
CA SER A 51 3.92 -3.00 -4.62
C SER A 51 4.31 -4.30 -3.94
N GLU A 52 3.76 -5.41 -4.43
CA GLU A 52 4.07 -6.75 -3.95
C GLU A 52 4.00 -7.74 -5.12
N ALA A 53 4.89 -8.74 -5.11
CA ALA A 53 4.99 -9.79 -6.11
C ALA A 53 5.43 -11.09 -5.43
N CYS A 54 4.54 -11.64 -4.59
CA CYS A 54 4.86 -12.71 -3.64
C CYS A 54 4.22 -14.05 -3.98
N ILE A 55 3.67 -14.23 -5.19
CA ILE A 55 3.10 -15.51 -5.63
C ILE A 55 4.24 -16.43 -6.11
N GLU A 56 4.94 -17.02 -5.14
CA GLU A 56 6.02 -17.98 -5.38
C GLU A 56 5.95 -19.16 -4.41
N PRO A 57 6.50 -20.35 -4.76
CA PRO A 57 6.28 -21.58 -3.98
C PRO A 57 6.65 -21.50 -2.50
N LEU A 58 7.74 -20.81 -2.15
CA LEU A 58 8.19 -20.66 -0.76
C LEU A 58 7.26 -19.75 0.04
N ALA A 59 6.85 -18.61 -0.51
CA ALA A 59 5.85 -17.73 0.09
C ALA A 59 4.51 -18.46 0.33
N VAL A 60 4.00 -19.16 -0.68
CA VAL A 60 2.77 -19.96 -0.55
C VAL A 60 2.93 -21.04 0.52
N ALA A 61 4.03 -21.80 0.49
CA ALA A 61 4.30 -22.83 1.49
C ALA A 61 4.41 -22.25 2.92
N GLY A 62 5.06 -21.09 3.06
CA GLY A 62 5.21 -20.38 4.32
C GLY A 62 3.85 -19.96 4.90
N PHE A 63 3.02 -19.27 4.12
CA PHE A 63 1.70 -18.84 4.59
C PHE A 63 0.73 -20.01 4.80
N CYS A 64 0.82 -21.09 4.02
CA CYS A 64 0.12 -22.34 4.30
C CYS A 64 0.54 -22.93 5.66
N ARG A 65 1.84 -22.93 5.98
CA ARG A 65 2.34 -23.45 7.25
C ARG A 65 1.88 -22.62 8.45
N LEU A 66 1.71 -21.31 8.26
CA LEU A 66 1.10 -20.39 9.23
C LEU A 66 -0.43 -20.56 9.37
N ARG A 67 -1.05 -21.40 8.52
CA ARG A 67 -2.51 -21.56 8.41
C ARG A 67 -3.22 -20.25 8.09
N ALA A 68 -2.57 -19.41 7.29
CA ALA A 68 -3.09 -18.09 6.92
C ALA A 68 -3.86 -18.11 5.58
N LEU A 69 -3.57 -19.08 4.70
CA LEU A 69 -4.21 -19.20 3.39
C LEU A 69 -5.47 -20.07 3.43
N SER A 70 -6.45 -19.73 2.58
CA SER A 70 -7.61 -20.60 2.28
C SER A 70 -7.12 -21.92 1.68
N THR A 71 -7.68 -23.05 2.14
CA THR A 71 -7.32 -24.40 1.64
C THR A 71 -8.53 -25.28 1.31
N GLY A 72 -9.70 -24.99 1.88
CA GLY A 72 -10.94 -25.72 1.66
C GLY A 72 -11.59 -25.49 0.29
N PHE A 73 -11.17 -24.46 -0.44
CA PHE A 73 -11.77 -24.03 -1.71
C PHE A 73 -10.86 -24.21 -2.93
N ASN A 74 -9.84 -25.08 -2.86
CA ASN A 74 -8.93 -25.32 -3.98
C ASN A 74 -9.63 -25.80 -5.26
N ALA A 75 -10.76 -26.51 -5.14
CA ALA A 75 -11.56 -26.95 -6.30
C ALA A 75 -12.51 -25.86 -6.84
N THR A 76 -12.73 -24.78 -6.10
CA THR A 76 -13.64 -23.66 -6.44
C THR A 76 -12.98 -22.32 -6.08
N PRO A 77 -11.88 -21.94 -6.74
CA PRO A 77 -11.01 -20.83 -6.31
C PRO A 77 -11.70 -19.45 -6.30
N GLU A 78 -12.63 -19.21 -7.23
CA GLU A 78 -13.47 -18.00 -7.29
C GLU A 78 -14.24 -17.75 -5.99
N ALA A 79 -14.51 -18.80 -5.22
CA ALA A 79 -15.23 -18.72 -3.96
C ALA A 79 -14.29 -18.59 -2.74
N ALA A 80 -12.97 -18.70 -2.89
CA ALA A 80 -12.04 -18.80 -1.76
C ALA A 80 -11.93 -17.51 -0.92
N SER A 81 -11.84 -16.34 -1.57
CA SER A 81 -11.78 -15.06 -0.86
C SER A 81 -13.18 -14.57 -0.49
N ARG A 82 -13.56 -14.77 0.77
CA ARG A 82 -14.91 -14.49 1.29
C ARG A 82 -14.90 -13.76 2.64
N PRO A 83 -14.48 -12.48 2.68
CA PRO A 83 -14.46 -11.70 3.92
C PRO A 83 -15.81 -11.74 4.64
N PHE A 84 -15.77 -11.90 5.97
CA PHE A 84 -16.94 -11.95 6.86
C PHE A 84 -17.89 -13.15 6.70
N ASP A 85 -17.72 -14.01 5.69
CA ASP A 85 -18.52 -15.23 5.52
C ASP A 85 -18.25 -16.24 6.64
N ALA A 86 -19.27 -17.04 7.00
CA ALA A 86 -19.20 -18.04 8.07
C ALA A 86 -18.23 -19.19 7.74
N LEU A 87 -18.00 -19.47 6.45
CA LEU A 87 -17.14 -20.54 5.97
C LEU A 87 -15.76 -20.05 5.52
N ARG A 88 -15.38 -18.80 5.82
CA ARG A 88 -14.02 -18.28 5.52
C ARG A 88 -12.97 -19.11 6.28
N ASP A 89 -11.88 -19.48 5.60
CA ASP A 89 -10.84 -20.36 6.16
C ASP A 89 -9.41 -19.83 5.97
N GLY A 90 -9.25 -18.60 5.50
CA GLY A 90 -7.96 -17.92 5.29
C GLY A 90 -8.07 -16.86 4.18
N PHE A 91 -6.99 -16.13 3.92
CA PHE A 91 -6.94 -15.21 2.78
C PHE A 91 -6.45 -15.94 1.51
N VAL A 92 -6.65 -15.32 0.34
CA VAL A 92 -6.05 -15.75 -0.92
C VAL A 92 -4.91 -14.78 -1.24
N ILE A 93 -3.69 -15.32 -1.41
CA ILE A 93 -2.53 -14.49 -1.72
C ILE A 93 -2.72 -13.83 -3.09
N GLY A 94 -2.42 -12.54 -3.17
CA GLY A 94 -2.49 -11.75 -4.39
C GLY A 94 -1.24 -10.90 -4.55
N GLU A 95 -1.03 -10.39 -5.75
CA GLU A 95 0.08 -9.52 -6.09
C GLU A 95 -0.38 -8.33 -6.93
N GLY A 96 0.45 -7.29 -6.99
CA GLY A 96 0.15 -6.08 -7.74
C GLY A 96 0.80 -4.84 -7.16
N SER A 97 0.45 -3.69 -7.71
CA SER A 97 0.89 -2.40 -7.19
C SER A 97 -0.21 -1.35 -7.35
N ALA A 98 -0.18 -0.36 -6.47
CA ALA A 98 -1.04 0.82 -6.53
C ALA A 98 -0.25 2.03 -6.02
N VAL A 99 -0.34 3.14 -6.74
CA VAL A 99 0.37 4.38 -6.43
C VAL A 99 -0.59 5.56 -6.63
N LEU A 100 -0.55 6.50 -5.69
CA LEU A 100 -1.25 7.77 -5.74
C LEU A 100 -0.24 8.90 -5.93
N LEU A 101 -0.64 9.93 -6.68
CA LEU A 101 0.01 11.23 -6.66
C LEU A 101 -0.74 12.07 -5.63
N LEU A 102 -0.05 12.43 -4.56
CA LEU A 102 -0.51 13.35 -3.53
C LEU A 102 0.15 14.69 -3.76
N GLU A 103 -0.60 15.76 -3.54
CA GLU A 103 -0.13 17.12 -3.82
C GLU A 103 -0.75 18.11 -2.84
N GLU A 104 0.03 19.12 -2.47
CA GLU A 104 -0.43 20.26 -1.69
C GLU A 104 -1.49 21.04 -2.47
N PHE A 105 -2.57 21.44 -1.81
CA PHE A 105 -3.76 21.95 -2.48
C PHE A 105 -3.50 23.28 -3.19
N GLU A 106 -2.84 24.24 -2.54
CA GLU A 106 -2.55 25.54 -3.15
C GLU A 106 -1.54 25.42 -4.29
N HIS A 107 -0.55 24.54 -4.17
CA HIS A 107 0.38 24.18 -5.24
C HIS A 107 -0.38 23.62 -6.45
N ALA A 108 -1.31 22.69 -6.24
CA ALA A 108 -2.16 22.12 -7.29
C ALA A 108 -3.00 23.19 -7.99
N VAL A 109 -3.64 24.08 -7.23
CA VAL A 109 -4.45 25.18 -7.75
C VAL A 109 -3.60 26.16 -8.55
N ALA A 110 -2.43 26.57 -8.03
CA ALA A 110 -1.55 27.54 -8.66
C ALA A 110 -1.05 27.09 -10.04
N ARG A 111 -0.81 25.79 -10.23
CA ARG A 111 -0.41 25.23 -11.53
C ARG A 111 -1.59 24.84 -12.43
N GLY A 112 -2.83 25.05 -12.00
CA GLY A 112 -4.03 24.69 -12.76
C GLY A 112 -4.24 23.17 -12.89
N ALA A 113 -3.97 22.41 -11.83
CA ALA A 113 -4.21 20.97 -11.83
C ALA A 113 -5.70 20.63 -12.08
N PRO A 114 -6.01 19.48 -12.68
CA PRO A 114 -7.39 18.97 -12.73
C PRO A 114 -8.01 18.86 -11.33
N ALA A 115 -9.34 18.82 -11.27
CA ALA A 115 -10.05 18.63 -10.02
C ALA A 115 -9.55 17.36 -9.30
N PRO A 116 -9.21 17.44 -7.99
CA PRO A 116 -8.72 16.29 -7.24
C PRO A 116 -9.81 15.23 -7.11
N LEU A 117 -9.41 13.95 -7.05
CA LEU A 117 -10.33 12.83 -6.86
C LEU A 117 -10.93 12.82 -5.45
N ALA A 118 -10.11 13.19 -4.45
CA ALA A 118 -10.48 13.29 -3.06
C ALA A 118 -9.43 14.12 -2.30
N GLU A 119 -9.79 14.58 -1.12
CA GLU A 119 -8.87 15.17 -0.15
C GLU A 119 -8.55 14.15 0.94
N LEU A 120 -7.26 13.97 1.25
CA LEU A 120 -6.83 13.13 2.36
C LEU A 120 -6.80 13.96 3.65
N VAL A 121 -7.84 13.82 4.47
CA VAL A 121 -8.04 14.66 5.67
C VAL A 121 -7.16 14.24 6.85
N SER A 122 -7.04 12.93 7.10
CA SER A 122 -6.21 12.41 8.20
C SER A 122 -5.86 10.92 8.01
N VAL A 123 -4.92 10.44 8.81
CA VAL A 123 -4.49 9.04 8.88
C VAL A 123 -4.33 8.66 10.35
N GLY A 124 -4.82 7.47 10.72
CA GLY A 124 -4.72 6.93 12.08
C GLY A 124 -3.79 5.71 12.12
N ASN A 125 -3.04 5.56 13.20
CA ASN A 125 -2.16 4.41 13.42
C ASN A 125 -2.26 3.93 14.88
N ALA A 126 -2.19 2.62 15.08
CA ALA A 126 -2.21 1.97 16.38
C ALA A 126 -1.40 0.67 16.34
N SER A 127 -1.04 0.16 17.52
CA SER A 127 -0.38 -1.14 17.70
C SER A 127 -1.16 -1.95 18.73
N ASP A 128 -1.29 -3.26 18.50
CA ASP A 128 -2.06 -4.15 19.38
C ASP A 128 -1.45 -4.24 20.79
N GLY A 129 -0.16 -3.97 20.96
CA GLY A 129 0.46 -3.72 22.27
C GLY A 129 0.53 -4.92 23.22
N HIS A 130 0.44 -6.16 22.73
CA HIS A 130 0.56 -7.39 23.52
C HIS A 130 1.59 -8.33 22.89
N HIS A 131 2.23 -9.19 23.70
CA HIS A 131 3.26 -10.14 23.28
C HIS A 131 2.81 -11.59 23.50
#